data_AF-A0A954FQD1-F1
#
_entry.id   AF-A0A954FQD1-F1
#
_cell.length_a   1.000
_cell.length_b   1.000
_cell.length_c   1.000
_cell.angle_alpha   90.00
_cell.angle_beta   90.00
_cell.angle_gamma   90.00
#
_symmetry.space_group_name_H-M   'P 1'
#
loop_
_entity.id
_entity.type
_entity.pdbx_description
1 polymer ?
#
loop_
_entity_poly.entity_id
_entity_poly.type
_entity_poly.pdbx_seq_one_letter_code
_entity_poly.pdbx_strand_id
1 'polypeptide(L)' 'YNLTVGILRGRFRDSELDSKLLTPGEVYRIAVDLGPVAAQIAPGHRLRVDVCGAYFPLFDRNANTADGI' A
#
# COMPACT_ATOMS: atom_id res chain seq x y z
N TYR A 1 9.60 4.99 -15.42
CA TYR A 1 9.78 5.73 -14.15
C TYR A 1 8.64 5.39 -13.21
N ASN A 2 8.89 5.40 -11.90
CA ASN A 2 7.83 5.34 -10.91
C ASN A 2 7.19 6.73 -10.84
N LEU A 3 5.86 6.80 -10.99
CA LEU A 3 5.11 8.06 -11.00
C LEU A 3 4.63 8.45 -9.60
N THR A 4 4.18 7.46 -8.82
CA THR A 4 3.73 7.65 -7.45
C THR A 4 3.74 6.30 -6.70
N VAL A 5 3.75 6.38 -5.39
CA VAL A 5 3.67 5.24 -4.48
C VAL A 5 2.72 5.58 -3.34
N GLY A 6 1.94 4.59 -2.94
CA GLY A 6 1.15 4.63 -1.72
C GLY A 6 1.43 3.39 -0.89
N ILE A 7 1.11 3.45 0.39
CA ILE A 7 1.21 2.32 1.31
C ILE A 7 0.07 2.38 2.30
N LEU A 8 -0.45 1.21 2.68
CA LEU A 8 -1.38 1.09 3.78
C LEU A 8 -0.96 -0.11 4.63
N ARG A 9 -0.71 0.12 5.92
CA ARG A 9 -0.51 -0.99 6.86
C ARG A 9 -1.89 -1.59 7.15
N GLY A 10 -2.07 -2.87 6.84
CA GLY A 10 -3.40 -3.50 6.84
C GLY A 10 -4.21 -3.34 8.12
N ARG A 11 -3.58 -3.17 9.29
CA ARG A 11 -4.31 -2.93 10.55
C ARG A 11 -5.09 -1.62 10.56
N PHE A 12 -4.72 -0.66 9.72
CA PHE A 12 -5.38 0.65 9.59
C PHE A 12 -6.29 0.73 8.35
N ARG A 13 -6.69 -0.42 7.77
CA ARG A 13 -7.48 -0.48 6.53
C ARG A 13 -8.81 0.29 6.58
N ASP A 14 -9.41 0.40 7.76
CA ASP A 14 -10.73 1.01 7.97
C ASP A 14 -10.62 2.39 8.64
N SER A 15 -9.52 2.64 9.36
CA SER A 15 -9.29 3.85 10.15
C SER A 15 -7.81 3.97 10.51
N GLU A 16 -7.27 5.18 10.41
CA GLU A 16 -5.92 5.50 10.90
C GLU A 16 -5.85 5.55 12.44
N LEU A 17 -6.99 5.78 13.10
CA LEU A 17 -7.08 5.95 14.55
C LEU A 17 -7.52 4.68 15.29
N ASP A 18 -8.24 3.78 14.62
CA ASP A 18 -8.76 2.54 15.20
C ASP A 18 -8.23 1.33 14.44
N SER A 19 -7.17 0.73 14.97
CA SER A 19 -6.49 -0.39 14.32
C SER A 19 -7.16 -1.73 14.60
N LYS A 20 -7.34 -2.55 13.56
CA LYS A 20 -7.94 -3.89 13.66
C LYS A 20 -7.04 -4.93 13.01
N LEU A 21 -6.71 -6.00 13.74
CA LEU A 21 -5.95 -7.11 13.17
C LEU A 21 -6.68 -7.74 11.98
N LEU A 22 -5.91 -8.42 11.13
CA LEU A 22 -6.43 -9.22 10.03
C LEU A 22 -6.50 -10.69 10.47
N THR A 23 -7.53 -11.39 10.02
CA THR A 23 -7.65 -12.84 10.15
C THR A 23 -6.88 -13.51 9.01
N PRO A 24 -5.96 -14.46 9.31
CA PRO A 24 -5.30 -15.23 8.27
C PRO A 24 -6.29 -15.97 7.37
N GLY A 25 -6.08 -15.90 6.05
CA GLY A 25 -6.93 -16.56 5.04
C GLY A 25 -8.21 -15.79 4.67
N GLU A 26 -8.55 -14.71 5.39
CA GLU A 26 -9.68 -13.86 5.04
C GLU A 26 -9.27 -12.84 3.97
N VAL A 27 -10.16 -12.64 2.97
CA VAL A 27 -9.94 -11.68 1.89
C VAL A 27 -10.48 -10.32 2.31
N TYR A 28 -9.62 -9.31 2.30
CA TYR A 28 -9.97 -7.93 2.64
C TYR A 28 -9.92 -7.02 1.40
N ARG A 29 -10.88 -6.09 1.30
CA ARG A 29 -10.74 -4.95 0.40
C ARG A 29 -9.82 -3.93 1.04
N ILE A 30 -8.79 -3.51 0.30
CA ILE A 30 -7.82 -2.50 0.75
C ILE A 30 -7.82 -1.37 -0.28
N ALA A 31 -7.99 -0.14 0.19
CA ALA A 31 -7.83 1.07 -0.61
C ALA A 31 -6.50 1.73 -0.25
N VAL A 32 -5.56 1.76 -1.19
CA VAL A 32 -4.27 2.43 -1.01
C VAL A 32 -4.34 3.78 -1.70
N ASP A 33 -4.26 4.86 -0.93
CA ASP A 33 -4.14 6.21 -1.48
C ASP A 33 -2.74 6.41 -2.06
N LEU A 34 -2.66 6.83 -3.33
CA LEU A 34 -1.42 7.13 -4.04
C LEU A 34 -1.10 8.63 -4.04
N GLY A 35 -1.96 9.46 -3.45
CA GLY A 35 -1.89 10.91 -3.54
C GLY A 35 -2.16 11.46 -4.95
N PRO A 36 -2.07 12.78 -5.12
CA PRO A 36 -2.25 13.42 -6.41
C PRO A 36 -1.08 13.14 -7.36
N VAL A 37 -1.37 12.79 -8.61
CA VAL A 37 -0.36 12.60 -9.67
C VAL A 37 -0.90 13.10 -10.99
N ALA A 38 -0.04 13.77 -11.77
CA ALA A 38 -0.34 14.19 -13.14
C ALA A 38 0.80 13.74 -14.05
N ALA A 39 0.48 12.90 -15.03
CA ALA A 39 1.45 12.37 -15.99
C ALA A 39 0.81 12.13 -17.35
N GLN A 40 1.53 12.43 -18.43
CA GLN A 40 1.14 12.07 -19.79
C GLN A 40 1.74 10.71 -20.16
N ILE A 41 0.90 9.78 -20.61
CA ILE A 41 1.35 8.49 -21.14
C ILE A 41 1.37 8.58 -22.66
N ALA A 42 2.56 8.73 -23.23
CA ALA A 42 2.75 8.87 -24.67
C ALA A 42 2.39 7.58 -25.44
N PRO A 43 2.08 7.66 -26.75
CA PRO A 43 1.87 6.49 -27.59
C PRO A 43 3.02 5.48 -27.50
N GLY A 44 2.69 4.19 -27.39
CA GLY A 44 3.66 3.12 -27.24
C GLY A 44 4.10 2.84 -25.79
N HIS A 45 3.79 3.72 -24.84
CA HIS A 45 4.03 3.49 -23.41
C HIS A 45 2.84 2.79 -22.74
N ARG A 46 3.09 2.21 -21.57
CA ARG A 46 2.06 1.56 -20.74
C ARG A 46 2.15 2.07 -19.31
N LEU A 47 0.97 2.26 -18.70
CA LEU A 47 0.89 2.42 -17.25
C LEU A 47 1.01 1.04 -16.61
N ARG A 48 1.90 0.92 -15.62
CA ARG A 48 2.11 -0.31 -14.84
C ARG A 48 1.75 -0.04 -13.39
N VAL A 49 1.14 -1.02 -12.74
CA VAL A 49 0.94 -1.05 -11.29
C VAL A 49 1.74 -2.22 -10.73
N ASP A 50 2.59 -1.93 -9.75
CA ASP A 50 3.31 -2.94 -8.98
C ASP A 50 2.72 -3.03 -7.58
N VAL A 51 2.47 -4.25 -7.11
CA VAL A 51 1.97 -4.51 -5.76
C VAL A 51 3.02 -5.32 -5.00
N CYS A 52 3.38 -4.84 -3.82
CA CYS A 52 4.33 -5.51 -2.92
C CYS A 52 3.91 -5.31 -1.46
N GLY A 53 4.44 -6.15 -0.56
CA GLY A 53 4.14 -6.08 0.88
C GLY A 53 5.09 -5.17 1.68
N ALA A 54 6.10 -4.56 1.05
CA ALA A 54 7.09 -3.73 1.73
C ALA A 54 7.76 -2.75 0.75
N TYR A 55 8.09 -1.55 1.23
CA TYR A 55 8.84 -0.56 0.47
C TYR A 55 9.87 0.17 1.34
N PHE A 56 10.89 -0.58 1.75
CA PHE A 56 12.00 -0.11 2.57
C PHE A 56 13.08 0.57 1.69
N PRO A 57 13.77 1.62 2.16
CA PRO A 57 13.71 2.24 3.48
C PRO A 57 12.70 3.37 3.63
N LEU A 58 11.89 3.66 2.59
CA LEU A 58 10.93 4.76 2.65
C LEU A 58 9.88 4.54 3.75
N PHE A 59 9.42 3.30 3.92
CA PHE A 59 8.56 2.89 5.01
C PHE A 59 9.21 1.78 5.84
N ASP A 60 8.92 1.78 7.13
CA ASP A 60 9.30 0.71 8.04
C ASP A 60 8.59 -0.60 7.65
N ARG A 61 9.29 -1.72 7.87
CA ARG A 61 8.81 -3.05 7.45
C ARG A 61 7.81 -3.57 8.46
N ASN A 62 6.61 -3.94 8.03
CA ASN A 62 5.66 -4.66 8.89
C ASN A 62 6.25 -6.02 9.32
N ALA A 63 6.35 -6.25 10.64
CA ALA A 63 6.87 -7.49 11.22
C ALA A 63 5.96 -8.71 10.98
N ASN A 64 4.68 -8.49 10.65
CA ASN A 64 3.68 -9.53 10.40
C ASN A 64 3.38 -10.45 11.62
N THR A 65 3.55 -9.94 12.85
CA THR A 65 3.37 -10.70 14.12
C THR A 65 2.24 -10.17 15.01
N ALA A 66 1.43 -9.21 14.56
CA ALA A 66 0.46 -8.45 15.36
C ALA A 66 1.05 -7.54 16.45
N ASP A 67 2.18 -7.90 17.06
CA ASP A 67 2.84 -7.19 18.18
C ASP A 67 3.36 -5.78 17.85
N GLY A 68 3.27 -5.37 16.58
CA GLY A 68 3.77 -4.10 16.09
C GLY A 68 5.19 -4.23 15.55
N ILE A 69 5.80 -3.09 15.27
CA ILE A 69 7.26 -2.97 15.10
C ILE A 69 7.75 -2.25 16.34
#